data_AF-A0A0J7Y940-F1
#
_entry.id   AF-A0A0J7Y940-F1
#
_cell.length_a   1.000
_cell.length_b   1.000
_cell.length_c   1.000
_cell.angle_alpha   90.00
_cell.angle_beta   90.00
_cell.angle_gamma   90.00
#
_symmetry.space_group_name_H-M   'P 1'
#
loop_
_entity.id
_entity.type
_entity.pdbx_description
1 polymer ?
#
loop_
_entity_poly.entity_id
_entity_poly.type
_entity_poly.pdbx_seq_one_letter_code
_entity_poly.pdbx_strand_id
1 'polypeptide(L)'
;MRTRPGICQRKARYPSEDAALEIAAKAPFPLRPYRCGLCRQYHLTSRTKGMKLPAFERERREAESSSPSPRDEEEFNLTGS
;
A
#
# COMPACT_ATOMS: atom_id res chain seq x y z
N MET A 1 -10.04 14.55 12.17
CA MET A 1 -10.56 13.17 12.10
C MET A 1 -10.69 12.64 13.52
N ARG A 2 -11.89 12.70 14.12
CA ARG A 2 -12.10 12.44 15.55
C ARG A 2 -12.15 10.94 15.79
N THR A 3 -11.03 10.35 16.22
CA THR A 3 -10.98 8.94 16.62
C THR A 3 -11.88 8.75 17.84
N ARG A 4 -12.94 7.93 17.72
CA ARG A 4 -13.77 7.51 18.85
C ARG A 4 -13.13 6.29 19.53
N PRO A 5 -13.21 6.15 20.86
CA PRO A 5 -12.64 5.01 21.58
C PRO A 5 -13.15 3.65 21.06
N GLY A 6 -14.44 3.55 20.72
CA GLY A 6 -15.00 2.33 20.13
C GLY A 6 -14.41 1.95 18.76
N ILE A 7 -14.01 2.95 17.95
CA ILE A 7 -13.35 2.69 16.66
C ILE A 7 -11.87 2.30 16.87
N CYS A 8 -11.20 2.92 17.85
CA CYS A 8 -9.84 2.56 18.23
C CYS A 8 -9.74 1.12 18.75
N GLN A 9 -10.76 0.64 19.48
CA GLN A 9 -10.84 -0.76 19.92
C GLN A 9 -11.10 -1.75 18.79
N ARG A 10 -11.86 -1.38 17.76
CA ARG A 10 -12.11 -2.25 16.59
C ARG A 10 -10.94 -2.30 15.59
N LYS A 11 -10.01 -1.35 15.65
CA LYS A 11 -8.86 -1.29 14.72
C LYS A 11 -7.69 -2.12 15.25
N ALA A 12 -6.99 -2.77 14.33
CA ALA A 12 -5.70 -3.41 14.61
C ALA A 12 -4.71 -2.40 15.19
N ARG A 13 -4.02 -2.81 16.26
CA ARG A 13 -3.06 -2.00 17.02
C ARG A 13 -1.67 -2.58 16.80
N TYR A 14 -0.74 -1.75 16.38
CA TYR A 14 0.64 -2.14 16.19
C TYR A 14 1.52 -1.39 17.20
N PRO A 15 2.47 -2.09 17.84
CA PRO A 15 3.37 -1.50 18.83
C PRO A 15 4.39 -0.55 18.21
N SER A 16 4.75 -0.77 16.93
CA SER A 16 5.78 -0.03 16.21
C SER A 16 5.29 0.39 14.82
N GLU A 17 5.91 1.44 14.27
CA GLU A 17 5.67 1.88 12.89
C GLU A 17 6.05 0.79 11.87
N ASP A 18 7.20 0.13 12.10
CA ASP A 18 7.73 -0.92 11.24
C ASP A 18 6.76 -2.10 11.09
N ALA A 19 6.28 -2.63 12.22
CA ALA A 19 5.25 -3.67 12.23
C ALA A 19 3.96 -3.26 11.49
N ALA A 20 3.60 -1.98 11.51
CA ALA A 20 2.45 -1.49 10.76
C ALA A 20 2.76 -1.37 9.26
N LEU A 21 3.98 -1.00 8.88
CA LEU A 21 4.45 -0.94 7.50
C LEU A 21 4.50 -2.33 6.87
N GLU A 22 4.99 -3.35 7.57
CA GLU A 22 5.00 -4.73 7.08
C GLU A 22 3.60 -5.23 6.69
N ILE A 23 2.59 -4.91 7.51
CA ILE A 23 1.21 -5.28 7.21
C ILE A 23 0.64 -4.41 6.09
N ALA A 24 0.99 -3.13 6.04
CA ALA A 24 0.60 -2.26 4.94
C ALA A 24 1.15 -2.77 3.60
N ALA A 25 2.38 -3.29 3.57
CA ALA A 25 3.00 -3.87 2.38
C ALA A 25 2.34 -5.18 1.94
N LYS A 26 1.88 -6.01 2.88
CA LYS A 26 1.17 -7.26 2.59
C LYS A 26 -0.30 -7.05 2.19
N ALA A 27 -0.85 -5.86 2.41
CA ALA A 27 -2.25 -5.59 2.14
C ALA A 27 -2.51 -5.45 0.63
N PRO A 28 -3.65 -5.98 0.13
CA PRO A 28 -3.99 -5.84 -1.28
C PRO A 28 -4.40 -4.40 -1.68
N PHE A 29 -4.59 -3.51 -0.71
CA PHE A 29 -5.02 -2.13 -0.89
C PHE A 29 -4.11 -1.14 -0.15
N PRO A 30 -4.05 0.13 -0.60
CA PRO A 30 -3.20 1.16 -0.01
C PRO A 30 -3.53 1.43 1.45
N LEU A 31 -2.64 1.00 2.34
CA LEU A 31 -2.72 1.24 3.76
C LEU A 31 -1.60 2.16 4.23
N ARG A 32 -1.93 3.05 5.17
CA ARG A 32 -0.95 3.92 5.81
C ARG A 32 -1.00 3.80 7.33
N PRO A 33 0.16 3.66 8.00
CA PRO A 33 0.23 3.77 9.45
C PRO A 33 0.02 5.23 9.89
N TYR A 34 -0.75 5.42 10.97
CA TYR A 34 -0.88 6.70 11.67
C TYR A 34 -0.85 6.48 13.17
N ARG A 35 -0.26 7.43 13.89
CA ARG A 35 -0.23 7.42 15.36
C ARG A 35 -1.57 7.90 15.91
N CYS A 36 -2.19 7.06 16.73
CA CYS A 36 -3.45 7.41 17.37
C CYS A 36 -3.25 8.42 18.50
N GLY A 37 -4.01 9.50 18.54
CA GLY A 37 -4.00 10.44 19.68
C GLY A 37 -4.59 9.86 20.98
N LEU A 38 -5.37 8.76 20.90
CA LEU A 38 -6.00 8.12 22.07
C LEU A 38 -5.10 7.06 22.71
N CYS A 39 -4.80 5.98 21.99
CA CYS A 39 -4.02 4.86 22.52
C CYS A 39 -2.51 5.02 22.32
N ARG A 40 -2.07 6.05 21.58
CA ARG A 40 -0.66 6.30 21.21
C ARG A 40 0.01 5.16 20.42
N GLN A 41 -0.74 4.13 20.05
CA GLN A 41 -0.31 3.03 19.18
C GLN A 41 -0.43 3.40 17.70
N TYR A 42 0.17 2.58 16.85
CA TYR A 42 0.07 2.69 15.40
C TYR A 42 -1.16 1.95 14.88
N HIS A 43 -1.92 2.62 14.03
CA HIS A 43 -3.10 2.06 13.37
C HIS A 43 -2.99 2.23 11.86
N LEU A 44 -3.68 1.35 11.12
CA LEU A 44 -3.76 1.44 9.67
C LEU A 44 -5.02 2.23 9.22
N THR A 45 -4.85 3.01 8.17
CA THR A 45 -5.92 3.72 7.46
C THR A 45 -5.82 3.49 5.96
N SER A 46 -6.96 3.19 5.33
CA SER A 46 -7.10 3.12 3.87
C SER A 46 -7.37 4.48 3.22
N ARG A 47 -7.56 5.54 4.02
CA ARG A 47 -7.68 6.89 3.48
C ARG A 47 -6.32 7.39 3.01
N THR A 48 -6.07 7.26 1.71
CA THR A 48 -4.90 7.83 1.02
C THR A 48 -5.24 9.05 0.15
N LYS A 49 -6.53 9.32 -0.10
CA LYS A 49 -6.99 10.46 -0.90
C LYS A 49 -6.55 11.79 -0.25
N GLY A 50 -5.61 12.50 -0.90
CA GLY A 50 -5.06 13.78 -0.45
C GLY A 50 -3.83 13.70 0.47
N MET A 51 -3.26 12.51 0.69
CA MET A 51 -2.06 12.32 1.50
C MET A 51 -0.90 11.76 0.67
N LYS A 52 0.32 12.30 0.86
CA LYS A 52 1.54 11.85 0.15
C LYS A 52 1.72 10.34 0.36
N LEU A 53 1.63 9.57 -0.72
CA LEU A 53 1.79 8.12 -0.71
C LEU A 53 3.19 7.76 -0.18
N PRO A 54 3.32 6.75 0.69
CA PRO A 54 4.62 6.23 1.09
C PRO A 54 5.35 5.59 -0.11
N ALA A 55 6.68 5.51 -0.05
CA ALA A 55 7.51 5.04 -1.18
C ALA A 55 7.10 3.65 -1.67
N PHE A 56 6.78 2.73 -0.76
CA PHE A 56 6.35 1.36 -1.11
C PHE A 56 5.05 1.31 -1.93
N GLU A 57 4.10 2.21 -1.69
CA GLU A 57 2.87 2.32 -2.49
C GLU A 57 3.13 2.89 -3.88
N ARG A 58 4.12 3.77 -3.99
CA ARG A 58 4.55 4.32 -5.29
C ARG A 58 5.24 3.25 -6.10
N GLU A 59 6.16 2.52 -5.49
CA GLU A 59 6.89 1.43 -6.13
C GLU A 59 5.93 0.30 -6.57
N ARG A 60 4.91 -0.02 -5.75
CA ARG A 60 3.85 -0.97 -6.16
C ARG A 60 3.09 -0.47 -7.39
N ARG A 61 2.72 0.81 -7.44
CA ARG A 61 2.09 1.41 -8.63
C ARG A 61 3.03 1.40 -9.83
N GLU A 62 4.31 1.72 -9.67
CA GLU A 62 5.29 1.68 -10.74
C GLU A 62 5.52 0.25 -11.25
N ALA A 63 5.52 -0.76 -10.37
CA ALA A 63 5.58 -2.18 -10.73
C ALA A 63 4.28 -2.67 -11.41
N GLU A 64 3.11 -2.26 -10.93
CA GLU A 64 1.82 -2.51 -11.59
C GLU A 64 1.74 -1.81 -12.96
N SER A 65 2.39 -0.65 -13.13
CA SER A 65 2.48 0.09 -14.40
C SER A 65 3.53 -0.48 -15.36
N SER A 66 4.57 -1.12 -14.82
CA SER A 66 5.71 -1.67 -15.57
C SER A 66 5.60 -3.18 -15.80
N SER A 67 4.44 -3.80 -15.56
CA SER A 67 4.18 -5.11 -16.13
C SER A 67 4.19 -4.94 -17.66
N PRO A 68 5.17 -5.51 -18.39
CA PRO A 68 5.10 -5.51 -19.84
C PRO A 68 3.83 -6.26 -20.22
N SER A 69 2.93 -5.58 -20.94
CA SER A 69 1.81 -6.24 -21.58
C SER A 69 2.39 -7.33 -22.49
N PRO A 70 1.94 -8.60 -22.43
CA PRO A 70 2.49 -9.69 -23.24
C PRO A 70 2.07 -9.58 -24.71
N ARG A 71 2.25 -8.41 -25.34
CA ARG A 71 1.78 -8.11 -26.70
C ARG A 71 2.88 -7.66 -27.67
N ASP A 72 4.14 -7.66 -27.28
CA ASP A 72 5.25 -7.26 -28.15
C ASP A 72 6.23 -8.43 -28.43
N GLU A 73 5.69 -9.62 -28.75
CA GLU A 73 6.47 -10.78 -29.23
C GLU A 73 6.00 -11.24 -30.64
N GLU A 74 5.81 -10.33 -31.60
CA GLU A 74 5.57 -10.74 -33.00
C GLU A 74 6.22 -9.79 -34.02
N GLU A 75 7.56 -9.79 -34.10
CA GLU A 75 8.24 -9.29 -35.32
C GLU A 75 9.65 -9.90 -35.48
N PHE A 76 9.78 -11.24 -35.47
CA PHE A 76 11.10 -11.83 -35.74
C PHE A 76 11.12 -13.22 -36.41
N ASN A 77 10.16 -13.53 -37.29
CA ASN A 77 10.21 -14.76 -38.10
C ASN A 77 9.65 -14.57 -39.52
N LEU A 78 10.18 -13.62 -40.29
CA LEU A 78 9.85 -13.50 -41.72
C LEU A 78 11.07 -13.28 -42.65
N THR A 79 12.25 -13.74 -42.25
CA THR A 79 13.38 -13.89 -43.17
C THR A 79 14.08 -15.22 -42.91
N GLY A 80 13.79 -16.25 -43.71
CA GLY A 80 14.62 -17.46 -43.69
C GLY A 80 13.88 -18.75 -44.03
N SER A 81 13.48 -18.91 -45.28
CA SER A 81 13.48 -20.20 -46.02
C SER A 81 13.33 -19.93 -47.50
#